data_AF-A0AB33EXG3-F1
#
_entry.id   AF-A0AB33EXG3-F1
#
_cell.length_a   1.000
_cell.length_b   1.000
_cell.length_c   1.000
_cell.angle_alpha   90.00
_cell.angle_beta   90.00
_cell.angle_gamma   90.00
#
_symmetry.space_group_name_H-M   'P 1'
#
loop_
_entity.id
_entity.type
_entity.pdbx_description
1 polymer ?
#
loop_
_entity_poly.entity_id
_entity_poly.type
_entity_poly.pdbx_seq_one_letter_code
_entity_poly.pdbx_strand_id
1 'polypeptide(L)'
;MSLPCDDTEQTLVMWDLAGPGQPTPIQAVAPHAGALTLVEQESAEGITVFGIRDDGSVFRAFQVTKHDGGWWPDGYRECSG
;
A
#
# COMPACT_ATOMS: atom_id res chain seq x y z
N MET A 1 -1.63 -4.69 10.22
CA MET A 1 -0.68 -5.35 9.32
C MET A 1 0.73 -4.98 9.74
N SER A 2 1.58 -5.97 9.97
CA SER A 2 2.97 -5.80 10.41
C SER A 2 3.92 -6.34 9.33
N LEU A 3 5.02 -5.64 9.09
CA LEU A 3 6.10 -6.11 8.23
C LEU A 3 7.01 -7.09 9.02
N PRO A 4 7.79 -7.95 8.34
CA PRO A 4 8.65 -8.95 8.97
C PRO A 4 9.91 -8.37 9.62
N CYS A 5 10.18 -7.07 9.43
CA CYS A 5 11.30 -6.34 10.02
C CYS A 5 10.83 -5.39 11.13
N ASP A 6 11.78 -4.97 11.97
CA ASP A 6 11.52 -4.00 13.02
C ASP A 6 11.17 -2.62 12.44
N ASP A 7 10.38 -1.82 13.17
CA ASP A 7 9.94 -0.49 12.73
C ASP A 7 11.11 0.46 12.41
N THR A 8 12.27 0.30 13.05
CA THR A 8 13.49 1.08 12.76
C THR A 8 14.15 0.70 11.44
N GLU A 9 13.84 -0.49 10.93
CA GLU A 9 14.27 -0.99 9.63
C GLU A 9 13.19 -0.76 8.57
N GLN A 10 12.08 -0.08 8.90
CA GLN A 10 11.06 0.24 7.91
C GLN A 10 11.34 1.60 7.27
N THR A 11 11.31 1.63 5.95
CA THR A 11 11.31 2.87 5.18
C THR A 11 9.88 3.26 4.84
N LEU A 12 9.51 4.51 5.10
CA LEU A 12 8.24 5.11 4.67
C LEU A 12 8.46 5.97 3.42
N VAL A 13 7.75 5.63 2.36
CA VAL A 13 7.68 6.44 1.14
C VAL A 13 6.30 7.05 1.05
N MET A 14 6.22 8.38 1.03
CA MET A 14 4.97 9.12 0.84
C MET A 14 4.86 9.62 -0.59
N TRP A 15 3.66 9.64 -1.12
CA TRP A 15 3.35 10.14 -2.45
C TRP A 15 2.33 11.27 -2.41
N ASP A 16 2.53 12.22 -3.32
CA ASP A 16 1.56 13.25 -3.63
C ASP A 16 1.07 13.02 -5.06
N LEU A 17 0.02 12.19 -5.19
CA LEU A 17 -0.57 11.82 -6.48
C LEU A 17 -1.86 12.61 -6.70
N ALA A 18 -1.91 13.38 -7.78
CA ALA A 18 -3.16 13.93 -8.28
C ALA A 18 -4.08 12.78 -8.74
N GLY A 19 -5.31 12.78 -8.25
CA GLY A 19 -6.20 11.63 -8.33
C GLY A 19 -6.52 11.12 -9.75
N PRO A 20 -6.25 9.84 -10.10
CA PRO A 20 -6.58 9.22 -11.39
C PRO A 20 -8.08 9.08 -11.77
N GLY A 21 -9.01 9.68 -11.02
CA GLY A 21 -10.45 9.62 -11.27
C GLY A 21 -11.12 8.37 -10.69
N GLN A 22 -11.89 8.54 -9.61
CA GLN A 22 -12.73 7.55 -8.89
C GLN A 22 -12.26 6.07 -8.91
N PRO A 23 -10.98 5.75 -8.68
CA PRO A 23 -10.55 4.37 -8.57
C PRO A 23 -11.07 3.72 -7.28
N THR A 24 -11.26 2.42 -7.32
CA THR A 24 -11.38 1.56 -6.13
C THR A 24 -10.01 1.39 -5.44
N PRO A 25 -9.95 0.95 -4.18
CA PRO A 25 -8.67 0.79 -3.47
C PRO A 25 -7.65 -0.07 -4.21
N ILE A 26 -8.09 -1.20 -4.81
CA ILE A 26 -7.20 -2.10 -5.53
C ILE A 26 -6.69 -1.49 -6.84
N GLN A 27 -7.54 -0.73 -7.55
CA GLN A 27 -7.13 -0.01 -8.76
C GLN A 27 -6.11 1.09 -8.44
N ALA A 28 -6.18 1.66 -7.24
CA ALA A 28 -5.24 2.66 -6.78
C ALA A 28 -3.83 2.07 -6.54
N VAL A 29 -3.73 0.82 -6.09
CA VAL A 29 -2.43 0.16 -5.79
C VAL A 29 -1.87 -0.63 -6.98
N ALA A 30 -2.72 -1.20 -7.83
CA ALA A 30 -2.30 -2.11 -8.91
C ALA A 30 -1.15 -1.56 -9.79
N PRO A 31 -1.12 -0.27 -10.19
CA PRO A 31 -0.01 0.29 -10.99
C PRO A 31 1.34 0.30 -10.25
N HIS A 32 1.31 0.32 -8.91
CA HIS A 32 2.47 0.46 -8.06
C HIS A 32 2.97 -0.86 -7.46
N ALA A 33 2.17 -1.92 -7.56
CA ALA A 33 2.49 -3.27 -7.10
C ALA A 33 3.52 -3.99 -7.99
N GLY A 34 3.70 -3.56 -9.24
CA GLY A 34 4.58 -4.24 -10.19
C GLY A 34 4.10 -5.67 -10.49
N ALA A 35 5.03 -6.64 -10.53
CA ALA A 35 4.74 -8.05 -10.76
C ALA A 35 4.36 -8.83 -9.48
N LEU A 36 4.24 -8.13 -8.35
CA LEU A 36 4.08 -8.78 -7.05
C LEU A 36 2.62 -9.13 -6.77
N THR A 37 2.41 -10.20 -6.00
CA THR A 37 1.06 -10.66 -5.64
C THR A 37 0.56 -9.90 -4.40
N LEU A 38 -0.63 -9.34 -4.51
CA LEU A 38 -1.37 -8.78 -3.38
C LEU A 38 -1.90 -9.94 -2.52
N VAL A 39 -1.47 -10.03 -1.26
CA VAL A 39 -1.75 -11.21 -0.42
C VAL A 39 -2.62 -10.91 0.78
N GLU A 40 -2.59 -9.67 1.27
CA GLU A 40 -3.27 -9.29 2.51
C GLU A 40 -3.91 -7.91 2.35
N GLN A 41 -5.10 -7.76 2.92
CA GLN A 41 -5.85 -6.51 2.92
C GLN A 41 -6.46 -6.30 4.30
N GLU A 42 -6.19 -5.14 4.89
CA GLU A 42 -6.89 -4.65 6.08
C GLU A 42 -7.63 -3.37 5.73
N SER A 43 -8.82 -3.17 6.27
CA SER A 43 -9.63 -1.98 5.98
C SER A 43 -10.25 -1.45 7.27
N ALA A 44 -10.11 -0.15 7.47
CA ALA A 44 -10.75 0.65 8.50
C ALA A 44 -11.43 1.84 7.82
N GLU A 45 -12.31 2.57 8.52
CA GLU A 45 -13.12 3.63 7.90
C GLU A 45 -12.27 4.61 7.06
N GLY A 46 -12.43 4.54 5.73
CA GLY A 46 -11.72 5.40 4.78
C GLY A 46 -10.25 5.06 4.54
N ILE A 47 -9.73 3.95 5.07
CA ILE A 47 -8.33 3.51 4.89
C ILE A 47 -8.31 2.03 4.52
N THR A 48 -7.55 1.68 3.50
CA THR A 48 -7.22 0.29 3.14
C THR A 48 -5.72 0.13 3.09
N VAL A 49 -5.19 -0.89 3.77
CA VAL A 49 -3.77 -1.25 3.71
C VAL A 49 -3.64 -2.54 2.92
N PHE A 50 -2.75 -2.55 1.92
CA PHE A 50 -2.48 -3.72 1.08
C PHE A 50 -1.06 -4.24 1.30
N GLY A 51 -0.95 -5.50 1.69
CA GLY A 51 0.31 -6.21 1.87
C GLY A 51 0.69 -6.93 0.58
N ILE A 52 1.91 -6.68 0.13
CA ILE A 52 2.51 -7.30 -1.04
C ILE A 52 3.67 -8.17 -0.62
N ARG A 53 3.70 -9.40 -1.15
CA ARG A 53 4.66 -10.43 -0.81
C ARG A 53 5.68 -10.65 -1.93
N ASP A 54 6.95 -10.79 -1.53
CA ASP A 54 8.01 -11.36 -2.36
C ASP A 54 8.62 -12.57 -1.63
N ASP A 55 8.91 -13.64 -2.36
CA ASP A 55 9.47 -14.92 -1.87
C ASP A 55 8.97 -15.41 -0.48
N GLY A 56 7.66 -15.34 -0.25
CA GLY A 56 7.03 -15.91 0.96
C GLY A 56 6.73 -14.92 2.10
N SER A 57 7.31 -13.71 2.11
CA SER A 57 7.10 -12.70 3.16
C SER A 57 6.53 -11.38 2.63
N VAL A 58 5.58 -10.76 3.36
CA VAL A 58 5.08 -9.42 3.01
C VAL A 58 6.23 -8.43 3.15
N PHE A 59 6.73 -7.90 2.04
CA PHE A 59 7.88 -7.00 2.07
C PHE A 59 7.45 -5.52 2.00
N ARG A 60 6.25 -5.24 1.46
CA ARG A 60 5.74 -3.89 1.27
C ARG A 60 4.26 -3.78 1.63
N ALA A 61 3.88 -2.72 2.33
CA ALA A 61 2.51 -2.41 2.73
C ALA A 61 2.10 -1.03 2.20
N PHE A 62 1.13 -0.97 1.30
CA PHE A 62 0.57 0.27 0.74
C PHE A 62 -0.56 0.78 1.61
N GLN A 63 -0.54 2.06 1.95
CA GLN A 63 -1.69 2.72 2.56
C GLN A 63 -2.49 3.44 1.48
N VAL A 64 -3.80 3.20 1.45
CA VAL A 64 -4.73 3.80 0.51
C VAL A 64 -5.84 4.49 1.28
N THR A 65 -5.98 5.79 1.08
CA THR A 65 -7.00 6.59 1.77
C THR A 65 -8.12 6.96 0.81
N LYS A 66 -9.33 7.08 1.36
CA LYS A 66 -10.50 7.56 0.63
C LYS A 66 -10.49 9.09 0.67
N HIS A 67 -10.62 9.69 -0.50
CA HIS A 67 -10.73 11.14 -0.67
C HIS A 67 -11.95 11.48 -1.52
N ASP A 68 -12.23 12.78 -1.63
CA ASP A 68 -13.20 13.28 -2.58
C ASP A 68 -12.75 12.95 -4.01
N GLY A 69 -13.52 12.09 -4.68
CA GLY A 69 -13.22 11.66 -6.04
C GLY A 69 -12.45 10.34 -6.15
N GLY A 70 -12.30 9.54 -5.08
CA GLY A 70 -11.81 8.16 -5.17
C GLY A 70 -10.86 7.73 -4.06
N TRP A 71 -10.14 6.64 -4.29
CA TRP A 71 -9.12 6.11 -3.38
C TRP A 71 -7.72 6.36 -3.95
N TRP A 72 -6.78 6.85 -3.14
CA TRP A 72 -5.40 7.12 -3.60
C TRP A 72 -4.39 6.44 -2.68
N PRO A 73 -3.29 5.89 -3.20
CA PRO A 73 -2.23 5.42 -2.33
C PRO A 73 -1.49 6.64 -1.77
N ASP A 74 -1.48 6.79 -0.45
CA ASP A 74 -0.68 7.84 0.23
C ASP A 74 0.81 7.52 0.17
N GLY A 75 1.14 6.25 -0.10
CA GLY A 75 2.50 5.75 -0.07
C GLY A 75 2.55 4.29 0.38
N TYR A 76 3.75 3.86 0.77
CA TYR A 76 3.98 2.52 1.29
C TYR A 76 5.06 2.52 2.37
N ARG A 77 5.02 1.47 3.20
CA ARG A 77 6.12 1.05 4.07
C ARG A 77 6.74 -0.21 3.52
N GLU A 78 8.05 -0.34 3.63
CA GLU A 78 8.75 -1.60 3.33
C GLU A 78 9.94 -1.80 4.26
N CYS A 79 10.40 -3.04 4.35
CA CYS A 79 11.66 -3.32 5.01
C CYS A 79 12.81 -2.74 4.19
N SER A 80 13.71 -2.04 4.87
CA SER A 80 14.97 -1.58 4.31
C SER A 80 15.80 -2.83 4.02
N GLY A 81 16.16 -3.03 2.76
CA GLY A 81 17.08 -4.10 2.35
C GLY A 81 18.51 -3.86 2.79
#